data_AF-X0WF36-F1
#
_entry.id   AF-X0WF36-F1
#
_cell.length_a   1.000
_cell.length_b   1.000
_cell.length_c   1.000
_cell.angle_alpha   90.00
_cell.angle_beta   90.00
_cell.angle_gamma   90.00
#
_symmetry.space_group_name_H-M   'P 1'
#
loop_
_entity.id
_entity.type
_entity.pdbx_description
1 polymer ?
#
loop_
_entity_poly.entity_id
_entity_poly.type
_entity_poly.pdbx_seq_one_letter_code
_entity_poly.pdbx_strand_id
1 'polypeptide(L)' 'NSPLNYYTRRRFAVLKKVVECLGLESDRLRLSWVSASEGQRFAEVVNEFNDKIKKIGPNPLRAKTSL' A
#
# COMPACT_ATOMS: atom_id res chain seq x y z
N ASN A 1 -5.45 1.46 -19.56
CA ASN A 1 -5.56 2.61 -18.63
C ASN A 1 -6.97 3.18 -18.70
N SER A 2 -7.85 2.81 -17.77
CA SER A 2 -9.21 3.38 -17.66
C SER A 2 -9.18 4.74 -16.95
N PRO A 3 -10.11 5.68 -17.25
CA PRO A 3 -10.25 6.93 -16.49
C PRO A 3 -10.26 6.71 -14.98
N LEU A 4 -10.92 5.66 -14.51
CA LEU A 4 -10.99 5.30 -13.09
C LEU A 4 -9.61 5.01 -12.49
N ASN A 5 -8.75 4.28 -13.22
CA ASN A 5 -7.39 3.98 -12.75
C ASN A 5 -6.55 5.27 -12.65
N TYR A 6 -6.78 6.24 -13.55
CA TYR A 6 -6.09 7.53 -13.48
C TYR A 6 -6.51 8.35 -12.26
N TYR A 7 -7.80 8.40 -11.92
CA TYR A 7 -8.28 9.03 -10.68
C TYR A 7 -7.70 8.35 -9.44
N THR A 8 -7.69 7.01 -9.41
CA THR A 8 -7.10 6.23 -8.32
C THR A 8 -5.61 6.52 -8.16
N ARG A 9 -4.84 6.59 -9.26
CA ARG A 9 -3.41 6.95 -9.21
C ARG A 9 -3.19 8.34 -8.61
N ARG A 10 -4.02 9.32 -8.96
CA ARG A 10 -3.96 10.67 -8.40
C ARG A 10 -4.25 10.69 -6.90
N ARG A 11 -5.33 10.03 -6.46
CA ARG A 11 -5.66 9.90 -5.03
C ARG A 11 -4.57 9.17 -4.25
N PHE A 12 -4.01 8.11 -4.82
CA PHE A 12 -2.93 7.34 -4.21
C PHE A 12 -1.67 8.19 -3.98
N ALA A 13 -1.31 9.06 -4.92
CA ALA A 13 -0.16 9.96 -4.76
C ALA A 13 -0.33 10.90 -3.55
N VAL A 14 -1.52 11.46 -3.36
CA VAL A 14 -1.83 12.31 -2.20
C VAL A 14 -1.83 11.50 -0.92
N LEU A 15 -2.47 10.32 -0.92
CA LEU A 15 -2.52 9.44 0.24
C LEU A 15 -1.12 9.01 0.72
N LYS A 16 -0.21 8.73 -0.22
CA LYS A 16 1.19 8.41 0.10
C LYS A 16 1.87 9.55 0.87
N LYS A 17 1.61 10.80 0.50
CA LYS A 17 2.10 11.99 1.23
C LYS A 17 1.47 12.13 2.60
N VAL A 18 0.18 11.87 2.74
CA VAL A 18 -0.49 11.89 4.05
C VAL A 18 0.13 10.87 5.00
N VAL A 19 0.41 9.64 4.54
CA VAL A 19 1.07 8.61 5.34
C VAL A 19 2.47 9.04 5.78
N GLU A 20 3.25 9.63 4.88
CA GLU A 20 4.56 10.23 5.23
C GLU A 20 4.42 11.32 6.29
N CYS A 21 3.44 12.21 6.18
CA CYS A 21 3.17 13.28 7.15
C CYS A 21 2.78 12.75 8.54
N LEU A 22 2.15 11.57 8.61
CA LEU A 22 1.82 10.90 9.88
C LEU A 22 3.04 10.20 10.53
N GLY A 23 4.24 10.33 9.93
CA GLY A 23 5.46 9.71 10.42
C GLY A 23 5.55 8.21 10.12
N LEU A 24 4.78 7.72 9.14
CA LEU A 24 4.79 6.33 8.70
C LEU A 24 5.64 6.17 7.44
N GLU A 25 6.24 4.99 7.29
CA GLU A 25 6.97 4.62 6.10
C GLU A 25 6.02 4.56 4.91
N SER A 26 6.31 5.34 3.86
CA SER A 26 5.48 5.42 2.65
C SER A 26 5.29 4.07 1.94
N ASP A 27 6.23 3.16 2.18
CA ASP A 27 6.25 1.78 1.70
C ASP A 27 5.20 0.88 2.33
N ARG A 28 4.51 1.35 3.39
CA ARG A 28 3.31 0.70 3.94
C ARG A 28 2.08 0.83 3.02
N LEU A 29 2.19 1.61 1.93
CA LEU A 29 1.18 1.71 0.87
C LEU A 29 1.76 1.24 -0.47
N ARG A 30 1.02 0.37 -1.17
CA ARG A 30 1.34 -0.08 -2.54
C ARG A 30 0.08 -0.01 -3.41
N LEU A 31 0.23 0.51 -4.62
CA LEU A 31 -0.76 0.43 -5.68
C LEU A 31 -0.26 -0.56 -6.72
N SER A 32 -1.10 -1.49 -7.16
CA SER A 32 -0.77 -2.44 -8.23
C SER A 32 -2.03 -2.68 -9.06
N TRP A 33 -1.84 -2.75 -10.38
CA TRP A 33 -2.92 -3.03 -11.32
C TRP A 33 -2.85 -4.51 -11.67
N VAL A 34 -3.92 -5.24 -11.38
CA VAL A 34 -4.05 -6.67 -11.68
C VAL A 34 -5.43 -6.87 -12.29
N SER A 35 -5.49 -7.50 -13.46
CA SER A 35 -6.74 -7.83 -14.14
C SER A 35 -7.36 -9.11 -13.58
N ALA A 36 -8.64 -9.36 -13.91
CA ALA A 36 -9.37 -10.53 -13.43
C ALA A 36 -8.74 -11.87 -13.88
N SER A 37 -7.99 -11.88 -14.99
CA SER A 37 -7.34 -13.07 -15.53
C SER A 37 -5.93 -13.31 -14.95
N GLU A 38 -5.39 -12.38 -14.15
CA GLU A 38 -4.01 -12.39 -13.67
C GLU A 38 -3.88 -12.94 -12.24
N GLY A 39 -4.50 -14.10 -11.97
CA GLY A 39 -4.52 -14.71 -10.63
C GLY A 39 -3.12 -14.99 -10.06
N GLN A 40 -2.22 -15.53 -10.88
CA GLN A 40 -0.83 -15.79 -10.46
C GLN A 40 -0.10 -14.50 -10.08
N ARG A 41 -0.27 -13.44 -10.89
CA ARG A 41 0.32 -12.12 -10.62
C ARG A 41 -0.23 -11.51 -9.34
N PHE A 42 -1.53 -11.68 -9.06
CA PHE A 42 -2.12 -11.24 -7.80
C PHE A 42 -1.42 -11.89 -6.60
N ALA A 43 -1.25 -13.21 -6.64
CA ALA A 43 -0.58 -13.95 -5.56
C ALA A 43 0.86 -13.47 -5.33
N GLU A 44 1.63 -13.28 -6.41
CA GLU A 44 2.99 -12.73 -6.35
C GLU A 44 3.02 -11.34 -5.71
N VAL A 45 2.19 -10.41 -6.18
CA VAL A 45 2.13 -9.04 -5.67
C VAL A 45 1.79 -8.99 -4.18
N VAL A 46 0.83 -9.83 -3.75
CA VAL A 46 0.42 -9.92 -2.34
C VAL A 46 1.55 -10.50 -1.49
N ASN A 47 2.21 -11.57 -1.94
CA ASN A 47 3.32 -12.19 -1.21
C ASN A 47 4.51 -11.23 -1.08
N GLU A 48 4.93 -10.59 -2.17
CA GLU A 48 5.99 -9.57 -2.16
C GLU A 48 5.68 -8.44 -1.18
N PHE A 49 4.43 -7.95 -1.20
CA PHE A 49 4.03 -6.86 -0.32
C PHE A 49 3.98 -7.30 1.14
N ASN A 50 3.45 -8.48 1.42
CA ASN A 50 3.44 -9.07 2.76
C ASN A 50 4.87 -9.19 3.34
N ASP A 51 5.81 -9.70 2.55
CA ASP A 51 7.20 -9.82 2.97
C ASP A 51 7.86 -8.47 3.19
N LYS A 52 7.53 -7.46 2.37
CA LYS A 52 7.96 -6.08 2.58
C LYS A 52 7.44 -5.52 3.90
N ILE A 53 6.15 -5.69 4.20
CA ILE A 53 5.54 -5.21 5.45
C ILE A 53 6.15 -5.92 6.67
N LYS A 54 6.39 -7.23 6.58
CA LYS A 54 7.06 -7.99 7.66
C LYS A 54 8.45 -7.43 7.96
N LYS A 55 9.22 -7.04 6.94
CA LYS A 55 10.55 -6.42 7.10
C LYS A 55 10.49 -5.02 7.70
N ILE A 56 9.47 -4.22 7.37
CA ILE A 56 9.25 -2.90 7.97
C ILE A 56 8.86 -3.04 9.46
N GLY A 57 8.15 -4.10 9.81
CA GLY A 57 7.76 -4.40 11.19
C GLY A 57 6.45 -3.73 11.62
N PRO A 58 6.12 -3.80 12.93
CA PRO A 58 4.85 -3.35 13.47
C PRO A 58 4.53 -1.88 13.15
N ASN A 59 3.24 -1.55 13.06
CA ASN A 59 2.80 -0.17 12.88
C ASN A 59 3.10 0.65 14.15
N PRO A 60 3.90 1.72 14.08
CA PRO A 60 4.29 2.51 15.25
C PRO A 60 3.11 3.23 15.92
N LEU A 61 1.99 3.44 15.22
CA LEU A 61 0.78 4.02 15.81
C LEU A 61 0.04 3.02 16.72
N ARG A 62 0.16 1.71 16.47
CA ARG A 62 -0.49 0.68 17.30
C ARG A 62 0.05 0.66 18.73
N ALA A 63 1.33 0.99 18.92
CA ALA A 63 1.96 1.06 20.24
C ALA A 63 1.46 2.25 21.09
N LYS A 64 0.85 3.27 20.46
CA LYS A 64 0.34 4.47 21.15
C LYS A 64 -1.15 4.37 21.54
N THR A 65 -1.83 3.29 21.17
CA THR A 65 -3.27 3.10 21.44
C THR A 65 -3.54 2.37 22.75
N SER A 66 -2.54 2.20 23.61
CA SER A 66 -2.76 1.88 25.02
C SER A 66 -3.25 3.13 25.76
N LEU A 67 -4.53 3.47 25.53
CA LEU A 67 -5.33 4.31 26.42
C LEU A 67 -6.08 3.41 27.39
#